data_AF-A0A1A8HX03-F1
#
_entry.id   AF-A0A1A8HX03-F1
#
_cell.length_a   1.000
_cell.length_b   1.000
_cell.length_c   1.000
_cell.angle_alpha   90.00
_cell.angle_beta   90.00
_cell.angle_gamma   90.00
#
_symmetry.space_group_name_H-M   'P 1'
#
loop_
_entity.id
_entity.type
_entity.pdbx_description
1 polymer ?
#
loop_
_entity_poly.entity_id
_entity_poly.type
_entity_poly.pdbx_seq_one_letter_code
_entity_poly.pdbx_strand_id
1 'polypeptide(L)'
;RWADFHCYQQARSVGLTSTYRAFLSSHLQDLATIVRKADSNHFPVVNLRGDVLFSSWASIISGSGGIFDPSTPIYSLDGRNVMTDSAWPEKLVWHGSSPAGIRLT
;
A
#
# COMPACT_ATOMS: atom_id res chain seq x y z
N ARG A 1 8.79 9.08 7.73
CA ARG A 1 8.32 10.43 8.13
C ARG A 1 7.94 11.29 6.94
N TRP A 2 8.87 11.68 6.04
CA TRP A 2 8.50 12.44 4.83
C TRP A 2 7.54 11.69 3.89
N ALA A 3 7.72 10.38 3.73
CA ALA A 3 6.80 9.56 2.94
C ALA A 3 5.37 9.57 3.51
N ASP A 4 5.20 9.41 4.83
CA ASP A 4 3.89 9.51 5.48
C ASP A 4 3.26 10.90 5.29
N PHE A 5 4.07 11.97 5.34
CA PHE A 5 3.61 13.33 5.12
C PHE A 5 3.09 13.54 3.69
N HIS A 6 3.76 12.99 2.68
CA HIS A 6 3.27 13.03 1.31
C HIS A 6 1.94 12.25 1.14
N CYS A 7 1.81 11.07 1.76
CA CYS A 7 0.55 10.34 1.77
C CYS A 7 -0.59 11.18 2.37
N TYR A 8 -0.34 11.83 3.51
CA TYR A 8 -1.30 12.73 4.14
C TYR A 8 -1.66 13.92 3.24
N GLN A 9 -0.67 14.64 2.70
CA GLN A 9 -0.92 15.83 1.89
C GLN A 9 -1.72 15.51 0.63
N GLN A 10 -1.32 14.46 -0.11
CA GLN A 10 -2.02 14.10 -1.35
C GLN A 10 -3.44 13.58 -1.09
N ALA A 11 -3.65 12.81 -0.01
CA ALA A 11 -4.99 12.33 0.34
C ALA A 11 -5.91 13.52 0.64
N ARG A 12 -5.40 14.53 1.38
CA ARG A 12 -6.16 15.74 1.70
C ARG A 12 -6.45 16.60 0.49
N SER A 13 -5.53 16.71 -0.48
CA SER A 13 -5.76 17.49 -1.70
C SER A 13 -6.89 16.96 -2.57
N VAL A 14 -7.26 15.68 -2.41
CA VAL A 14 -8.40 15.06 -3.12
C VAL A 14 -9.60 14.77 -2.21
N GLY A 15 -9.63 15.37 -1.01
CA GLY A 15 -10.78 15.31 -0.10
C GLY A 15 -10.90 14.03 0.73
N LEU A 16 -9.91 13.14 0.70
CA LEU A 16 -9.93 11.92 1.52
C LEU A 16 -9.59 12.25 2.98
N THR A 17 -10.42 11.79 3.90
CA THR A 17 -10.35 12.17 5.31
C THR A 17 -9.76 11.12 6.25
N SER A 18 -9.61 9.89 5.77
CA SER A 18 -8.99 8.77 6.50
C SER A 18 -7.49 8.97 6.74
N THR A 19 -6.89 8.08 7.51
CA THR A 19 -5.44 8.07 7.76
C THR A 19 -4.71 7.31 6.67
N TYR A 20 -3.83 8.00 5.95
CA TYR A 20 -2.94 7.39 4.94
C TYR A 20 -1.50 7.39 5.45
N ARG A 21 -0.82 6.25 5.31
CA ARG A 21 0.57 6.04 5.71
C ARG A 21 1.34 5.40 4.55
N ALA A 22 2.66 5.59 4.51
CA ALA A 22 3.47 5.02 3.46
C ALA A 22 3.54 3.49 3.57
N PHE A 23 3.39 2.77 2.46
CA PHE A 23 3.58 1.32 2.38
C PHE A 23 5.07 0.98 2.36
N LEU A 24 5.76 1.20 3.48
CA LEU A 24 7.21 1.07 3.60
C LEU A 24 7.59 0.56 4.98
N SER A 25 8.58 -0.33 5.05
CA SER A 25 9.37 -0.47 6.27
C SER A 25 10.28 0.75 6.44
N SER A 26 10.62 1.04 7.69
CA SER A 26 11.59 2.08 8.06
C SER A 26 12.48 1.58 9.20
N HIS A 27 13.44 2.41 9.61
CA HIS A 27 14.41 2.07 10.66
C HIS A 27 13.77 1.50 11.95
N LEU A 28 12.61 2.02 12.36
CA LEU A 28 11.93 1.67 13.61
C LEU A 28 10.57 1.00 13.39
N GLN A 29 10.20 0.67 12.15
CA GLN A 29 8.87 0.12 11.88
C GLN A 29 8.91 -0.89 10.75
N ASP A 30 8.39 -2.08 11.06
CA ASP A 30 8.08 -3.12 10.09
C ASP A 30 6.81 -2.76 9.34
N LEU A 31 6.83 -2.94 8.02
CA LEU A 31 5.65 -2.79 7.15
C LEU A 31 4.44 -3.52 7.74
N ALA A 32 4.65 -4.76 8.20
CA ALA A 32 3.63 -5.61 8.80
C ALA A 32 2.81 -4.95 9.93
N THR A 33 3.37 -3.95 10.60
CA THR A 33 2.77 -3.28 11.77
C THR A 33 2.06 -1.96 11.45
N ILE A 34 2.02 -1.54 10.17
CA ILE A 34 1.35 -0.29 9.78
C ILE A 34 -0.16 -0.35 10.04
N VAL A 35 -0.78 -1.48 9.71
CA VAL A 35 -2.19 -1.75 9.98
C VAL A 35 -2.33 -2.34 11.39
N ARG A 36 -3.37 -1.91 12.11
CA ARG A 36 -3.64 -2.41 13.46
C ARG A 36 -3.90 -3.92 13.40
N LYS A 37 -3.36 -4.65 14.38
CA LYS A 37 -3.52 -6.11 14.48
C LYS A 37 -4.98 -6.56 14.42
N ALA A 38 -5.89 -5.82 15.05
CA ALA A 38 -7.33 -6.10 15.04
C ALA A 38 -7.95 -6.03 13.62
N ASP A 39 -7.42 -5.16 12.76
CA ASP A 39 -7.95 -4.94 11.40
C ASP A 39 -7.31 -5.92 10.39
N SER A 40 -6.19 -6.56 10.75
CA SER A 40 -5.30 -7.26 9.81
C SER A 40 -5.94 -8.43 9.06
N ASN A 41 -6.93 -9.11 9.64
CA ASN A 41 -7.59 -10.28 9.04
C ASN A 41 -9.03 -9.99 8.58
N HIS A 42 -9.59 -8.83 8.95
CA HIS A 42 -11.04 -8.62 8.87
C HIS A 42 -11.48 -7.78 7.67
N PHE A 43 -10.58 -6.96 7.12
CA PHE A 43 -10.92 -6.03 6.03
C PHE A 43 -10.13 -6.34 4.76
N PRO A 44 -10.79 -6.37 3.59
CA PRO A 44 -10.10 -6.47 2.31
C PRO A 44 -9.32 -5.18 2.04
N VAL A 45 -8.22 -5.32 1.29
CA VAL A 45 -7.45 -4.17 0.79
C VAL A 45 -7.92 -3.87 -0.62
N VAL A 46 -8.42 -2.65 -0.83
CA VAL A 46 -9.02 -2.22 -2.09
C VAL A 46 -8.22 -1.09 -2.74
N ASN A 47 -8.38 -0.92 -4.05
CA ASN A 47 -7.88 0.25 -4.79
C ASN A 47 -8.77 1.50 -4.52
N LEU A 48 -8.44 2.64 -5.15
CA LEU A 48 -9.19 3.90 -4.98
C LEU A 48 -10.67 3.82 -5.42
N ARG A 49 -11.02 2.85 -6.27
CA ARG A 49 -12.39 2.65 -6.79
C ARG A 49 -13.17 1.56 -6.05
N GLY A 50 -12.55 0.90 -5.06
CA GLY A 50 -13.19 -0.15 -4.28
C GLY A 50 -12.98 -1.56 -4.82
N ASP A 51 -12.22 -1.74 -5.90
CA ASP A 51 -11.89 -3.09 -6.40
C ASP A 51 -10.89 -3.77 -5.45
N VAL A 52 -11.12 -5.04 -5.14
CA VAL A 52 -10.30 -5.79 -4.19
C VAL A 52 -8.94 -6.15 -4.80
N LEU A 53 -7.87 -5.77 -4.12
CA LEU A 53 -6.49 -6.17 -4.44
C LEU A 53 -6.06 -7.38 -3.60
N PHE A 54 -6.39 -7.37 -2.30
CA PHE A 54 -6.05 -8.45 -1.38
C PHE A 54 -7.21 -8.77 -0.46
N SER A 55 -7.35 -10.04 -0.09
CA SER A 55 -8.41 -10.48 0.83
C SER A 55 -8.26 -9.91 2.23
N SER A 56 -7.02 -9.63 2.65
CA SER A 56 -6.72 -9.00 3.94
C SER A 56 -5.33 -8.35 3.96
N TRP A 57 -5.02 -7.59 5.01
CA TRP A 57 -3.64 -7.14 5.24
C TRP A 57 -2.70 -8.32 5.50
N ALA A 58 -3.16 -9.32 6.26
CA ALA A 58 -2.37 -10.51 6.59
C ALA A 58 -1.96 -11.32 5.36
N SER A 59 -2.79 -11.34 4.30
CA SER A 59 -2.42 -12.04 3.06
C SER A 59 -1.21 -11.40 2.36
N ILE A 60 -1.04 -10.07 2.46
CA ILE A 60 0.10 -9.36 1.86
C ILE A 60 1.41 -9.80 2.52
N ILE A 61 1.42 -9.89 3.85
CA ILE A 61 2.60 -10.19 4.68
C ILE A 61 2.70 -11.67 5.08
N SER A 62 2.05 -12.55 4.34
CA SER A 62 1.99 -13.99 4.62
C SER A 62 3.30 -14.74 4.32
N GLY A 63 4.29 -14.07 3.72
CA GLY A 63 5.49 -14.69 3.17
C GLY A 63 5.37 -15.12 1.70
N SER A 64 4.16 -15.05 1.11
CA SER A 64 3.92 -15.37 -0.31
C SER A 64 4.37 -14.28 -1.29
N GLY A 65 4.83 -13.13 -0.78
CA GLY A 65 5.28 -12.00 -1.60
C GLY A 65 4.18 -11.01 -2.01
N GLY A 66 2.97 -11.12 -1.45
CA GLY A 66 1.90 -10.16 -1.71
C GLY A 66 1.39 -10.24 -3.15
N ILE A 67 1.09 -11.45 -3.61
CA ILE A 67 0.55 -11.69 -4.96
C ILE A 67 -0.90 -11.22 -5.02
N PHE A 68 -1.23 -10.43 -6.04
CA PHE A 68 -2.60 -10.01 -6.38
C PHE A 68 -2.85 -10.19 -7.89
N ASP A 69 -4.10 -10.06 -8.30
CA ASP A 69 -4.47 -10.10 -9.72
C ASP A 69 -3.92 -8.86 -10.45
N PRO A 70 -2.94 -9.02 -11.37
CA PRO A 70 -2.33 -7.89 -12.07
C PRO A 70 -3.29 -7.18 -13.04
N SER A 71 -4.44 -7.77 -13.34
CA SER A 71 -5.49 -7.12 -14.14
C SER A 71 -6.27 -6.07 -13.34
N THR A 72 -6.22 -6.12 -12.00
CA THR A 72 -6.87 -5.13 -11.12
C THR A 72 -6.01 -3.87 -11.03
N PRO A 73 -6.52 -2.70 -11.46
CA PRO A 73 -5.71 -1.47 -11.47
C PRO A 73 -5.33 -0.97 -10.08
N ILE A 74 -4.14 -0.38 -9.98
CA ILE A 74 -3.73 0.45 -8.85
C ILE A 74 -3.82 1.91 -9.30
N TYR A 75 -4.61 2.70 -8.59
CA TYR A 75 -4.80 4.12 -8.88
C TYR A 75 -3.97 5.00 -7.97
N SER A 76 -3.34 6.03 -8.53
CA SER A 76 -2.84 7.17 -7.76
C SER A 76 -4.01 7.99 -7.20
N LEU A 77 -3.74 8.86 -6.23
CA LEU A 77 -4.79 9.64 -5.54
C LEU A 77 -5.52 10.62 -6.46
N ASP A 78 -4.88 11.07 -7.54
CA ASP A 78 -5.48 11.85 -8.63
C ASP A 78 -6.21 11.00 -9.68
N GLY A 79 -6.34 9.68 -9.47
CA GLY A 79 -7.19 8.78 -10.25
C GLY A 79 -6.54 8.13 -11.48
N ARG A 80 -5.23 8.28 -11.68
CA ARG A 80 -4.50 7.69 -12.82
C ARG A 80 -4.13 6.24 -12.54
N ASN A 81 -4.25 5.37 -13.55
CA ASN A 81 -3.86 3.96 -13.42
C ASN A 81 -2.34 3.82 -13.51
N VAL A 82 -1.68 3.58 -12.38
CA VAL A 82 -0.22 3.48 -12.28
C VAL A 82 0.36 2.41 -13.20
N MET A 83 -0.39 1.32 -13.45
CA MET A 83 0.07 0.20 -14.26
C MET A 83 0.19 0.56 -15.75
N THR A 84 -0.58 1.53 -16.24
CA THR A 84 -0.64 1.89 -17.66
C THR A 84 -0.18 3.31 -17.96
N ASP A 85 -0.22 4.20 -16.97
CA ASP A 85 0.14 5.61 -17.13
C ASP A 85 1.65 5.79 -17.35
N SER A 86 2.04 6.65 -18.29
CA SER A 86 3.43 6.87 -18.68
C SER A 86 4.22 7.69 -17.67
N ALA A 87 3.58 8.36 -16.71
CA ALA A 87 4.27 9.06 -15.63
C ALA A 87 5.05 8.12 -14.69
N TRP A 88 4.71 6.82 -14.69
CA TRP A 88 5.48 5.77 -14.03
C TRP A 88 6.16 4.89 -15.09
N PRO A 89 7.36 5.24 -15.57
CA PRO A 89 8.05 4.42 -16.56
C PRO A 89 8.39 3.02 -16.03
N GLU A 90 8.76 2.95 -14.74
CA GLU A 90 9.06 1.70 -14.03
C GLU A 90 7.86 1.26 -13.20
N LYS A 91 7.40 0.01 -13.40
CA LYS A 91 6.26 -0.58 -12.68
C LYS A 91 6.72 -1.31 -11.42
N LEU A 92 7.47 -0.60 -10.58
CA LEU A 92 8.09 -1.11 -9.35
C LEU A 92 7.56 -0.35 -8.13
N VAL A 93 7.47 -1.05 -7.00
CA VAL A 93 7.01 -0.49 -5.72
C VAL A 93 8.13 -0.61 -4.69
N TRP A 94 8.48 0.52 -4.07
CA TRP A 94 9.34 0.51 -2.90
C TRP A 94 8.58 -0.04 -1.69
N HIS A 95 9.15 -1.04 -1.01
CA HIS A 95 8.58 -1.57 0.25
C HIS A 95 9.64 -1.78 1.36
N GLY A 96 10.92 -2.00 1.01
CA GLY A 96 12.03 -2.09 1.97
C GLY A 96 11.89 -3.21 3.03
N SER A 97 11.16 -4.28 2.68
CA SER A 97 10.73 -5.31 3.63
C SER A 97 10.99 -6.71 3.08
N SER A 98 11.14 -7.70 3.96
CA SER A 98 11.04 -9.11 3.59
C SER A 98 9.60 -9.47 3.13
N PRO A 99 9.39 -10.66 2.54
CA PRO A 99 8.04 -11.13 2.19
C PRO A 99 7.06 -11.24 3.39
N ALA A 100 7.58 -11.30 4.63
CA ALA A 100 6.79 -11.27 5.85
C ALA A 100 6.54 -9.85 6.38
N GLY A 101 6.92 -8.82 5.62
CA GLY A 101 6.75 -7.42 6.00
C GLY A 101 7.69 -6.95 7.12
N ILE A 102 8.81 -7.65 7.35
CA ILE A 102 9.83 -7.28 8.34
C ILE A 102 10.87 -6.38 7.69
N ARG A 103 11.28 -5.30 8.37
CA ARG A 103 12.27 -4.36 7.83
C ARG A 103 13.59 -5.07 7.53
N LEU A 104 14.19 -4.72 6.40
CA LEU A 104 15.54 -5.15 6.06
C LEU A 104 16.53 -4.25 6.80
N THR A 105 17.39 -4.83 7.63
CA THR A 105 18.47 -4.12 8.36
C THR A 105 19.63 -3.80 7.45
#